data_AF-A0A522YSF9-F1
#
_entry.id   AF-A0A522YSF9-F1
#
_cell.length_a   1.000
_cell.length_b   1.000
_cell.length_c   1.000
_cell.angle_alpha   90.00
_cell.angle_beta   90.00
_cell.angle_gamma   90.00
#
_symmetry.space_group_name_H-M   'P 1'
#
loop_
_entity.id
_entity.type
_entity.pdbx_description
1 polymer ?
#
loop_
_entity_poly.entity_id
_entity_poly.type
_entity_poly.pdbx_seq_one_letter_code
_entity_poly.pdbx_strand_id
1 'polypeptide(L)'
;MSKRLLPALFIAAIALFGGVPASHAADFGSLISPGELGSFHADLDGLSNCTKCHTKGEGLPNANCTTVGCHAGVAAAQAIKKGLHGGVADQPCVKCHKDHKGRGYRGTEGDIKKFDHNTTGYKLAGKHAPVD
;
A
#
# COMPACT_ATOMS: atom_id res chain seq x y z
N MET A 1 20.99 -74.45 -18.54
CA MET A 1 21.40 -73.23 -17.78
C MET A 1 20.80 -72.00 -18.42
N SER A 2 20.43 -71.05 -17.57
CA SER A 2 19.50 -69.93 -17.76
C SER A 2 19.55 -69.12 -19.06
N LYS A 3 18.36 -68.99 -19.65
CA LYS A 3 17.66 -67.74 -19.98
C LYS A 3 18.52 -66.47 -20.01
N ARG A 4 18.56 -65.78 -21.16
CA ARG A 4 18.31 -64.32 -21.24
C ARG A 4 17.59 -64.01 -22.56
N LEU A 5 16.26 -64.00 -22.49
CA LEU A 5 15.43 -63.35 -23.49
C LEU A 5 15.83 -61.86 -23.54
N LEU A 6 16.06 -61.33 -24.73
CA LEU A 6 16.11 -59.89 -24.97
C LEU A 6 14.72 -59.32 -24.63
N PRO A 7 14.59 -58.33 -23.72
CA PRO A 7 13.35 -57.60 -23.61
C PRO A 7 13.34 -56.54 -24.72
N ALA A 8 12.73 -56.91 -25.84
CA ALA A 8 12.11 -55.95 -26.76
C ALA A 8 10.90 -55.32 -26.05
N LEU A 9 11.13 -54.41 -25.09
CA LEU A 9 10.05 -53.68 -24.43
C LEU A 9 10.55 -52.45 -23.66
N PHE A 10 11.07 -51.43 -24.34
CA PHE A 10 11.10 -50.06 -23.80
C PHE A 10 10.95 -49.04 -24.93
N ILE A 11 9.93 -49.25 -25.77
CA ILE A 11 9.33 -48.16 -26.56
C ILE A 11 8.03 -47.80 -25.86
N ALA A 12 7.80 -46.50 -25.68
CA ALA A 12 6.58 -45.86 -25.17
C ALA A 12 6.43 -45.74 -23.65
N ALA A 13 7.15 -44.78 -23.06
CA ALA A 13 6.67 -44.05 -21.88
C ALA A 13 7.24 -42.61 -21.84
N ILE A 14 7.20 -41.88 -22.96
CA ILE A 14 7.41 -40.43 -23.02
C ILE A 14 6.14 -39.82 -23.62
N ALA A 15 5.03 -39.86 -22.88
CA ALA A 15 3.79 -39.17 -23.28
C ALA A 15 2.79 -39.01 -22.12
N LEU A 16 3.26 -38.84 -20.87
CA LEU A 16 2.39 -38.56 -19.71
C LEU A 16 2.75 -37.28 -18.95
N PHE A 17 3.56 -36.39 -19.54
CA PHE A 17 3.69 -35.00 -19.10
C PHE A 17 2.80 -34.07 -19.95
N GLY A 18 1.59 -34.52 -20.28
CA GLY A 18 0.58 -33.71 -20.94
C GLY A 18 -0.16 -32.84 -19.91
N GLY A 19 0.21 -31.57 -19.83
CA GLY A 19 -0.60 -30.53 -19.21
C GLY A 19 -0.11 -30.02 -17.87
N VAL A 20 1.04 -29.35 -17.84
CA VAL A 20 1.23 -28.29 -16.83
C VAL A 20 0.32 -27.14 -17.28
N PRO A 21 -0.71 -26.75 -16.51
CA PRO A 21 -1.55 -25.63 -16.90
C PRO A 21 -0.66 -24.38 -16.98
N ALA A 22 -0.65 -23.75 -18.15
CA ALA A 22 0.00 -22.47 -18.41
C ALA A 22 -0.83 -21.36 -17.74
N SER A 23 -0.77 -21.28 -16.41
CA SER A 23 -1.48 -20.24 -15.67
C SER A 23 -0.81 -19.92 -14.34
N HIS A 24 0.50 -19.66 -14.41
CA HIS A 24 1.17 -18.79 -13.44
C HIS A 24 2.12 -17.87 -14.20
N ALA A 25 1.56 -16.93 -14.97
CA ALA A 25 2.32 -15.75 -15.32
C ALA A 25 2.71 -15.10 -13.98
N ALA A 26 4.00 -15.13 -13.65
CA ALA A 26 4.49 -14.41 -12.47
C ALA A 26 4.15 -12.94 -12.68
N ASP A 27 3.23 -12.40 -11.89
CA ASP A 27 2.92 -10.98 -11.88
C ASP A 27 4.08 -10.25 -11.18
N PHE A 28 5.14 -10.02 -11.96
CA PHE A 28 6.30 -9.23 -11.55
C PHE A 28 5.91 -7.81 -11.11
N GLY A 29 4.76 -7.30 -11.58
CA GLY A 29 4.23 -6.00 -11.17
C GLY A 29 3.90 -5.98 -9.68
N SER A 30 3.20 -7.00 -9.19
CA SER A 30 2.82 -7.13 -7.78
C SER A 30 4.01 -7.28 -6.81
N LEU A 31 5.16 -7.75 -7.30
CA LEU A 31 6.39 -7.86 -6.51
C LEU A 31 7.05 -6.51 -6.23
N ILE A 32 6.78 -5.51 -7.08
CA ILE A 32 7.44 -4.20 -7.04
C ILE A 32 6.47 -3.09 -6.62
N SER A 33 5.22 -3.14 -7.08
CA SER A 33 4.17 -2.19 -6.73
C SER A 33 2.96 -2.93 -6.16
N PRO A 34 2.52 -2.63 -4.93
CA PRO A 34 1.36 -3.28 -4.31
C PRO A 34 0.02 -3.00 -5.02
N GLY A 35 0.00 -2.05 -5.94
CA GLY A 35 -1.20 -1.60 -6.65
C GLY A 35 -1.16 -0.09 -6.93
N GLU A 36 -2.18 0.40 -7.60
CA GLU A 36 -2.33 1.83 -7.90
C GLU A 36 -2.41 2.68 -6.63
N LEU A 37 -1.83 3.88 -6.70
CA LEU A 37 -1.99 4.91 -5.68
C LEU A 37 -3.43 5.46 -5.66
N GLY A 38 -3.78 6.14 -4.57
CA GLY A 38 -5.02 6.87 -4.44
C GLY A 38 -5.10 7.99 -5.47
N SER A 39 -6.31 8.48 -5.76
CA SER A 39 -6.50 9.56 -6.74
C SER A 39 -5.73 10.84 -6.37
N PHE A 40 -5.46 11.03 -5.07
CA PHE A 40 -4.72 12.19 -4.53
C PHE A 40 -3.21 12.15 -4.80
N HIS A 41 -2.64 11.02 -5.22
CA HIS A 41 -1.24 10.88 -5.61
C HIS A 41 -1.10 10.18 -6.98
N ALA A 42 -2.12 10.25 -7.84
CA ALA A 42 -2.12 9.55 -9.12
C ALA A 42 -1.02 10.00 -10.09
N ASP A 43 -0.59 11.25 -9.97
CA ASP A 43 0.53 11.84 -10.68
C ASP A 43 1.90 11.27 -10.26
N LEU A 44 1.95 10.53 -9.15
CA LEU A 44 3.14 9.87 -8.63
C LEU A 44 3.20 8.38 -8.98
N ASP A 45 2.28 7.84 -9.78
CA ASP A 45 2.40 6.46 -10.23
C ASP A 45 3.65 6.23 -11.10
N GLY A 46 4.09 4.97 -11.15
CA GLY A 46 5.20 4.53 -11.98
C GLY A 46 6.47 4.20 -11.18
N LEU A 47 7.24 3.27 -11.74
CA LEU A 47 8.38 2.63 -11.07
C LEU A 47 9.51 3.61 -10.70
N SER A 48 9.59 4.76 -11.36
CA SER A 48 10.60 5.79 -11.06
C SER A 48 10.22 6.68 -9.86
N ASN A 49 9.00 6.59 -9.36
CA ASN A 49 8.48 7.48 -8.32
C ASN A 49 8.45 6.86 -6.93
N CYS A 50 8.75 5.57 -6.79
CA CYS A 50 8.70 4.85 -5.50
C CYS A 50 9.52 5.57 -4.41
N THR A 51 10.69 6.10 -4.79
CA THR A 51 11.62 6.77 -3.87
C THR A 51 11.24 8.20 -3.49
N LYS A 52 10.18 8.76 -4.10
CA LYS A 52 9.62 10.04 -3.65
C LYS A 52 8.98 9.93 -2.27
N CYS A 53 8.48 8.73 -1.96
CA CYS A 53 7.85 8.41 -0.70
C CYS A 53 8.74 7.47 0.12
N HIS A 54 9.31 6.44 -0.49
CA HIS A 54 10.08 5.40 0.18
C HIS A 54 11.58 5.69 0.26
N THR A 55 12.20 5.30 1.38
CA THR A 55 13.65 5.28 1.54
C THR A 55 14.15 3.83 1.56
N LYS A 56 15.22 3.56 0.80
CA LYS A 56 15.80 2.21 0.70
C LYS A 56 16.20 1.69 2.07
N GLY A 57 15.65 0.53 2.47
CA GLY A 57 15.95 -0.11 3.75
C GLY A 57 15.18 0.45 4.95
N GLU A 58 14.50 1.60 4.81
CA GLU A 58 13.78 2.27 5.89
C GLU A 58 12.25 2.26 5.67
N GLY A 59 11.80 1.81 4.50
CA GLY A 59 10.39 1.76 4.17
C GLY A 59 9.87 3.15 3.82
N LEU A 60 8.89 3.65 4.56
CA LEU A 60 8.24 4.94 4.31
C LEU A 60 8.42 5.89 5.50
N PRO A 61 9.46 6.73 5.52
CA PRO A 61 9.66 7.69 6.59
C PRO A 61 8.67 8.87 6.47
N ASN A 62 8.15 9.33 7.61
CA ASN A 62 7.24 10.48 7.67
C ASN A 62 7.82 11.75 7.02
N ALA A 63 9.15 11.93 7.13
CA ALA A 63 9.83 13.09 6.59
C ALA A 63 9.62 13.27 5.07
N ASN A 64 9.49 12.16 4.32
CA ASN A 64 9.27 12.22 2.88
C ASN A 64 7.86 12.76 2.54
N CYS A 65 6.86 12.47 3.38
CA CYS A 65 5.52 13.02 3.23
C CYS A 65 5.47 14.52 3.53
N THR A 66 6.24 14.99 4.51
CA THR A 66 6.20 16.38 5.00
C THR A 66 7.24 17.30 4.35
N THR A 67 7.86 16.84 3.26
CA THR A 67 8.75 17.65 2.43
C THR A 67 8.06 18.91 1.90
N VAL A 68 8.86 19.94 1.61
CA VAL A 68 8.38 21.17 0.98
C VAL A 68 7.78 20.83 -0.38
N GLY A 69 6.50 21.15 -0.57
CA GLY A 69 5.74 20.85 -1.79
C GLY A 69 4.78 19.66 -1.69
N CYS A 70 4.90 18.79 -0.68
CA CYS A 70 3.99 17.66 -0.46
C CYS A 70 2.94 17.99 0.62
N HIS A 71 3.34 17.97 1.90
CA HIS A 71 2.43 18.25 3.02
C HIS A 71 2.99 19.29 4.00
N ALA A 72 3.48 20.41 3.47
CA ALA A 72 4.10 21.48 4.27
C ALA A 72 3.18 22.04 5.39
N GLY A 73 1.86 22.11 5.16
CA GLY A 73 0.90 22.52 6.19
C GLY A 73 0.81 21.56 7.37
N VAL A 74 0.92 20.25 7.11
CA VAL A 74 0.98 19.22 8.17
C VAL A 74 2.29 19.32 8.92
N ALA A 75 3.41 19.51 8.22
CA ALA A 75 4.72 19.71 8.82
C ALA A 75 4.71 20.91 9.79
N ALA A 76 4.13 22.04 9.35
CA ALA A 76 3.99 23.23 10.18
C ALA A 76 3.11 22.96 11.42
N ALA A 77 1.98 22.29 11.25
CA ALA A 77 1.09 21.94 12.36
C ALA A 77 1.76 21.01 13.39
N GLN A 78 2.56 20.05 12.93
CA GLN A 78 3.37 19.17 13.77
C GLN A 78 4.41 19.96 14.57
N ALA A 79 5.15 20.87 13.91
CA ALA A 79 6.19 21.68 14.55
C ALA A 79 5.66 22.55 15.71
N ILE A 80 4.46 23.12 15.56
CA ILE A 80 3.83 23.94 16.60
C ILE A 80 2.86 23.16 17.50
N LYS A 81 2.82 21.82 17.38
CA LYS A 81 1.92 20.92 18.13
C LYS A 81 0.45 21.35 18.08
N LYS A 82 -0.02 21.80 16.91
CA LYS A 82 -1.40 22.28 16.71
C LYS A 82 -2.23 21.24 15.96
N GLY A 83 -3.50 21.13 16.35
CA GLY A 83 -4.44 20.25 15.66
C GLY A 83 -4.22 18.77 15.98
N LEU A 84 -5.00 17.91 15.31
CA LEU A 84 -4.84 16.45 15.41
C LEU A 84 -3.40 16.03 15.07
N HIS A 85 -2.89 16.47 13.92
CA HIS A 85 -1.54 16.12 13.45
C HIS A 85 -0.44 16.57 14.42
N GLY A 86 -0.61 17.69 15.12
CA GLY A 86 0.30 18.12 16.18
C GLY A 86 0.34 17.18 17.39
N GLY A 87 -0.81 16.59 17.75
CA GLY A 87 -0.91 15.61 18.84
C GLY A 87 -0.42 14.20 18.47
N VAL A 88 -0.29 13.89 17.17
CA VAL A 88 0.16 12.59 16.67
C VAL A 88 1.44 12.66 15.82
N ALA A 89 2.25 13.70 16.02
CA ALA A 89 3.44 13.96 15.19
C ALA A 89 4.42 12.77 15.13
N ASP A 90 4.51 12.00 16.23
CA ASP A 90 5.40 10.84 16.35
C ASP A 90 4.82 9.55 15.74
N GLN A 91 3.56 9.56 15.27
CA GLN A 91 2.95 8.39 14.65
C GLN A 91 3.27 8.34 13.15
N PRO A 92 3.51 7.14 12.57
CA PRO A 92 3.68 7.00 11.13
C PRO A 92 2.45 7.51 10.37
N CYS A 93 2.65 8.33 9.33
CA CYS A 93 1.55 8.87 8.51
C CYS A 93 0.66 7.72 7.97
N VAL A 94 1.30 6.63 7.54
CA VAL A 94 0.63 5.45 7.00
C VAL A 94 -0.18 4.63 8.00
N LYS A 95 -0.11 4.96 9.29
CA LYS A 95 -1.02 4.36 10.26
C LYS A 95 -2.47 4.75 9.97
N CYS A 96 -2.68 5.99 9.54
CA CYS A 96 -3.99 6.52 9.18
C CYS A 96 -4.18 6.70 7.68
N HIS A 97 -3.10 6.96 6.92
CA HIS A 97 -3.17 7.28 5.50
C HIS A 97 -2.62 6.16 4.61
N LYS A 98 -3.51 5.38 3.98
CA LYS A 98 -3.10 4.35 3.00
C LYS A 98 -3.22 4.88 1.59
N ASP A 99 -2.28 4.49 0.73
CA ASP A 99 -2.21 5.03 -0.63
C ASP A 99 -2.41 3.96 -1.71
N HIS A 100 -1.71 2.82 -1.62
CA HIS A 100 -1.85 1.66 -2.52
C HIS A 100 -3.18 0.88 -2.36
N LYS A 101 -4.29 1.59 -2.13
CA LYS A 101 -5.65 1.06 -2.04
C LYS A 101 -6.46 1.41 -3.29
N GLY A 102 -5.83 2.02 -4.30
CA GLY A 102 -6.44 2.37 -5.58
C GLY A 102 -7.20 3.69 -5.56
N ARG A 103 -7.61 4.14 -6.75
CA ARG A 103 -8.18 5.47 -7.03
C ARG A 103 -9.35 5.88 -6.16
N GLY A 104 -10.21 4.93 -5.83
CA GLY A 104 -11.43 5.18 -5.05
C GLY A 104 -11.20 5.24 -3.54
N TYR A 105 -9.99 4.95 -3.06
CA TYR A 105 -9.74 4.98 -1.62
C TYR A 105 -9.68 6.42 -1.11
N ARG A 106 -10.32 6.66 0.04
CA ARG A 106 -10.50 8.00 0.61
C ARG A 106 -9.24 8.53 1.30
N GLY A 107 -8.13 7.80 1.22
CA GLY A 107 -6.85 8.18 1.81
C GLY A 107 -6.78 8.05 3.32
N THR A 108 -7.87 7.69 4.00
CA THR A 108 -7.85 7.40 5.44
C THR A 108 -8.98 6.46 5.86
N GLU A 109 -8.70 5.64 6.86
CA GLU A 109 -9.68 4.81 7.56
C GLU A 109 -10.00 5.43 8.91
N GLY A 110 -11.28 5.68 9.16
CA GLY A 110 -11.76 6.20 10.43
C GLY A 110 -13.28 6.10 10.54
N ASP A 111 -13.76 5.71 11.71
CA ASP A 111 -15.18 5.79 12.02
C ASP A 111 -15.50 7.24 12.39
N ILE A 112 -16.00 8.00 11.41
CA ILE A 112 -16.35 9.42 11.58
C ILE A 112 -17.33 9.61 12.74
N LYS A 113 -18.18 8.61 13.03
CA LYS A 113 -19.15 8.69 14.13
C LYS A 113 -18.49 8.56 15.51
N LYS A 114 -17.29 7.95 15.58
CA LYS A 114 -16.52 7.76 16.81
C LYS A 114 -15.31 8.68 16.91
N PHE A 115 -15.16 9.63 15.99
CA PHE A 115 -14.04 10.55 16.02
C PHE A 115 -14.12 11.48 17.22
N ASP A 116 -13.16 11.36 18.13
CA ASP A 116 -13.07 12.19 19.34
C ASP A 116 -12.49 13.57 19.01
N HIS A 117 -13.37 14.57 18.98
CA HIS A 117 -13.01 15.96 18.66
C HIS A 117 -12.06 16.59 19.69
N ASN A 118 -11.98 16.04 20.92
CA ASN A 118 -11.05 16.54 21.93
C ASN A 118 -9.58 16.37 21.52
N THR A 119 -9.31 15.47 20.57
CA THR A 119 -7.96 15.21 20.03
C THR A 119 -7.51 16.26 19.00
N THR A 120 -8.41 17.11 18.51
CA THR A 120 -8.12 18.05 17.41
C THR A 120 -7.67 19.43 17.87
N GLY A 121 -7.68 19.71 19.17
CA GLY A 121 -7.49 21.07 19.69
C GLY A 121 -8.63 22.04 19.33
N TYR A 122 -9.68 21.58 18.65
CA TYR A 122 -10.87 22.34 18.32
C TYR A 122 -12.09 21.70 18.98
N LYS A 123 -12.49 22.27 20.12
CA LYS A 123 -13.68 21.78 20.83
C LYS A 123 -14.94 22.19 20.08
N LEU A 124 -15.84 21.23 19.90
CA LEU A 124 -17.17 21.52 19.40
C LEU A 124 -17.96 22.31 20.44
N ALA A 125 -18.51 23.46 20.03
CA ALA A 125 -19.40 24.26 20.86
C ALA A 125 -20.86 23.76 20.82
N GLY A 126 -21.16 22.78 19.98
CA GLY A 126 -22.50 22.22 19.79
C GLY A 126 -22.50 21.03 18.83
N LYS A 127 -23.70 20.51 18.52
CA LYS A 127 -23.87 19.43 17.54
C LYS A 127 -23.62 19.95 16.12
N HIS A 128 -23.24 19.07 15.20
CA HIS A 128 -23.20 19.39 13.77
C HIS A 128 -24.58 19.90 13.32
N ALA A 129 -24.59 20.97 12.54
CA ALA A 129 -25.83 21.46 11.94
C ALA A 129 -26.39 20.38 11.00
N PRO A 130 -27.70 20.09 11.05
CA PRO A 130 -28.33 19.32 9.99
C PRO A 130 -28.18 20.07 8.66
N VAL A 131 -27.87 19.34 7.60
CA VAL A 131 -27.87 19.83 6.23
C VAL A 131 -28.95 19.04 5.48
N ASP A 132 -29.79 19.76 4.74
CA ASP A 132 -30.94 19.22 4.01
C ASP A 132 -30.52 18.54 2.69
#